data_AF-A0A963DHE3-F1
#
_entry.id   AF-A0A963DHE3-F1
#
_cell.length_a   1.000
_cell.length_b   1.000
_cell.length_c   1.000
_cell.angle_alpha   90.00
_cell.angle_beta   90.00
_cell.angle_gamma   90.00
#
_symmetry.space_group_name_H-M   'P 1'
#
loop_
_entity.id
_entity.type
_entity.pdbx_description
1 polymer ?
#
loop_
_entity_poly.entity_id
_entity_poly.type
_entity_poly.pdbx_seq_one_letter_code
_entity_poly.pdbx_strand_id
1 'polypeptide(L)'
;MSHDEHNHDDAHPDLQRRRFLNSAALTGLAGAGIAGGLTGCRQEPAATPVAAPASSAAPAAPHGSVEVPPGELDAYYDFCSGGHNGDVRIYGLPSGRLLKTIPVFNQDCLVGWGVTNESKAVLGTRPDGRPKYVTGDTHHVHQSYTDGTYDGRYAFVNDKIHGRLARIRLDTMECDRITEIPNIQGFHGTFPDKRDPVDASINHTTRVFCGAEFSIPLPNDGRDLDAGDQYRSLFTCIDADTMDVRWQVLIDGNCDLVASSYDGKLAATNQYNTEMAVKYQNMMSAERDACLFFHVARIEQAVKDGRFKTYGDSQVPVVDGTRAANADPKTALTCYVPIPKNPHGVNISPDGRFYVCSGKLSPTGSVIQHDLVLKWFDGGLDDSRKAVVAEP
;
A
#
# COMPACT_ATOMS: atom_id res chain seq x y z
N MET A 1 -54.06 18.28 10.53
CA MET A 1 -53.33 18.81 11.69
C MET A 1 -53.01 17.65 12.61
N SER A 2 -51.76 17.17 12.53
CA SER A 2 -51.00 16.58 13.63
C SER A 2 -49.57 16.62 13.13
N HIS A 3 -48.78 17.54 13.67
CA HIS A 3 -47.33 17.60 13.43
C HIS A 3 -46.70 16.62 14.41
N ASP A 4 -46.22 15.47 13.92
CA ASP A 4 -45.27 14.65 14.66
C ASP A 4 -43.88 15.16 14.33
N GLU A 5 -43.28 15.87 15.29
CA GLU A 5 -41.88 16.27 15.28
C GLU A 5 -41.00 15.01 15.41
N HIS A 6 -40.26 14.68 14.35
CA HIS A 6 -39.11 13.79 14.46
C HIS A 6 -37.96 14.56 15.11
N ASN A 7 -37.75 14.32 16.40
CA ASN A 7 -36.54 14.72 17.11
C ASN A 7 -35.36 13.94 16.52
N HIS A 8 -34.41 14.64 15.90
CA HIS A 8 -33.12 14.09 15.52
C HIS A 8 -32.30 13.87 16.80
N ASP A 9 -32.04 12.60 17.15
CA ASP A 9 -31.04 12.24 18.15
C ASP A 9 -29.64 12.49 17.55
N ASP A 10 -29.13 13.71 17.71
CA ASP A 10 -27.71 14.03 17.56
C ASP A 10 -26.92 13.39 18.70
N ALA A 11 -26.67 12.09 18.58
CA ALA A 11 -25.78 11.36 19.47
C ALA A 11 -24.32 11.80 19.21
N HIS A 12 -23.88 12.82 19.95
CA HIS A 12 -22.46 13.08 20.17
C HIS A 12 -21.70 11.78 20.50
N PRO A 13 -20.47 11.56 19.99
CA PRO A 13 -19.69 10.40 20.38
C PRO A 13 -19.46 10.41 21.88
N ASP A 14 -19.89 9.34 22.54
CA ASP A 14 -19.86 9.17 23.99
C ASP A 14 -18.44 9.33 24.56
N LEU A 15 -18.17 10.52 25.12
CA LEU A 15 -16.93 10.87 25.79
C LEU A 15 -16.67 10.02 27.05
N GLN A 16 -17.69 9.34 27.60
CA GLN A 16 -17.54 8.45 28.75
C GLN A 16 -16.80 7.17 28.37
N ARG A 17 -17.00 6.65 27.15
CA ARG A 17 -16.28 5.46 26.64
C ARG A 17 -14.77 5.70 26.52
N ARG A 18 -14.36 6.90 26.07
CA ARG A 18 -12.93 7.30 26.00
C ARG A 18 -12.32 7.50 27.39
N ARG A 19 -13.09 8.03 28.35
CA ARG A 19 -12.64 8.15 29.75
C ARG A 19 -12.49 6.78 30.42
N PHE A 20 -13.39 5.82 30.14
CA PHE A 20 -13.31 4.47 30.69
C PHE A 20 -12.05 3.72 30.22
N LEU A 21 -11.71 3.80 28.93
CA LEU A 21 -10.50 3.17 28.40
C LEU A 21 -9.21 3.78 28.97
N ASN A 22 -9.18 5.10 29.19
CA ASN A 22 -8.02 5.76 29.83
C ASN A 22 -7.89 5.42 31.32
N SER A 23 -8.99 5.26 32.04
CA SER A 23 -8.97 4.83 33.45
C SER A 23 -8.54 3.37 33.61
N ALA A 24 -8.91 2.50 32.67
CA ALA A 24 -8.46 1.10 32.66
C ALA A 24 -6.95 0.97 32.42
N ALA A 25 -6.37 1.81 31.55
CA ALA A 25 -4.93 1.86 31.32
C ALA A 25 -4.13 2.35 32.55
N LEU A 26 -4.70 3.28 33.34
CA LEU A 26 -4.06 3.77 34.56
C LEU A 26 -4.13 2.77 35.72
N THR A 27 -5.18 1.93 35.76
CA THR A 27 -5.37 0.94 36.82
C THR A 27 -4.55 -0.34 36.58
N GLY A 28 -4.20 -0.65 35.32
CA GLY A 28 -3.32 -1.77 34.94
C GLY A 28 -1.84 -1.59 35.33
N LEU A 29 -1.39 -0.34 35.54
CA LEU A 29 0.00 -0.03 35.94
C LEU A 29 0.23 0.04 37.45
N ALA A 30 -0.82 -0.07 38.27
CA ALA A 30 -0.73 -0.09 39.73
C ALA A 30 -0.90 -1.49 40.35
N GLY A 31 -1.11 -2.53 39.52
CA GLY A 31 -1.54 -3.87 39.98
C GLY A 31 -0.54 -5.02 39.78
N ALA A 32 0.72 -4.76 39.45
CA ALA A 32 1.72 -5.81 39.26
C ALA A 32 3.01 -5.49 40.03
N GLY A 33 3.05 -5.86 41.31
CA GLY A 33 4.32 -5.89 42.04
C GLY A 33 4.24 -5.85 43.55
N ILE A 34 3.59 -6.83 44.21
CA ILE A 34 3.95 -7.17 45.60
C ILE A 34 3.76 -8.68 45.83
N ALA A 35 4.86 -9.44 45.75
CA ALA A 35 5.04 -10.67 46.53
C ALA A 35 6.55 -10.91 46.75
N GLY A 36 7.03 -10.62 47.96
CA GLY A 36 8.30 -11.17 48.48
C GLY A 36 9.25 -10.17 49.14
N GLY A 37 9.23 -10.10 50.48
CA GLY A 37 10.44 -9.87 51.28
C GLY A 37 10.54 -8.60 52.14
N LEU A 38 10.03 -8.70 53.38
CA LEU A 38 10.58 -8.19 54.68
C LEU A 38 12.02 -7.60 54.58
N THR A 39 12.46 -6.49 55.20
CA THR A 39 12.25 -5.92 56.56
C THR A 39 13.13 -4.66 56.68
N GLY A 40 12.74 -3.60 57.42
CA GLY A 40 13.70 -2.57 57.87
C GLY A 40 13.17 -1.16 58.21
N CYS A 41 12.56 -1.01 59.39
CA CYS A 41 12.46 0.17 60.28
C CYS A 41 12.69 1.61 59.73
N ARG A 42 11.61 2.41 59.66
CA ARG A 42 11.29 3.61 60.50
C ARG A 42 10.23 4.46 59.79
N GLN A 43 9.16 4.76 60.50
CA GLN A 43 8.02 5.54 60.01
C GLN A 43 8.26 7.02 60.38
N GLU A 44 8.68 7.83 59.41
CA GLU A 44 8.48 9.29 59.41
C GLU A 44 7.33 9.62 58.44
N PRO A 45 6.51 10.66 58.70
CA PRO A 45 5.40 11.00 57.82
C PRO A 45 5.98 11.49 56.48
N ALA A 46 5.78 10.69 55.44
CA ALA A 46 6.19 11.03 54.08
C ALA A 46 5.50 12.34 53.65
N ALA A 47 6.31 13.28 53.16
CA ALA A 47 5.84 14.41 52.39
C ALA A 47 5.00 13.89 51.21
N THR A 48 3.81 14.46 51.04
CA THR A 48 2.96 14.26 49.88
C THR A 48 3.78 14.48 48.61
N PRO A 49 3.85 13.51 47.67
CA PRO A 49 4.45 13.77 46.38
C PRO A 49 3.58 14.83 45.68
N VAL A 50 4.18 15.99 45.40
CA VAL A 50 3.57 16.99 44.52
C VAL A 50 3.39 16.30 43.18
N ALA A 51 2.13 16.06 42.82
CA ALA A 51 1.79 15.59 41.49
C ALA A 51 2.40 16.56 40.48
N ALA A 52 3.28 16.06 39.61
CA ALA A 52 3.72 16.81 38.44
C ALA A 52 2.46 17.29 37.70
N PRO A 53 2.33 18.57 37.36
CA PRO A 53 1.18 19.04 36.62
C PRO A 53 1.11 18.23 35.33
N ALA A 54 -0.04 17.57 35.12
CA ALA A 54 -0.34 16.92 33.87
C ALA A 54 -0.03 17.92 32.75
N SER A 55 0.81 17.52 31.80
CA SER A 55 1.03 18.32 30.60
C SER A 55 -0.34 18.64 30.03
N SER A 56 -0.67 19.94 29.95
CA SER A 56 -1.88 20.38 29.29
C SER A 56 -1.85 19.80 27.89
N ALA A 57 -2.80 18.92 27.58
CA ALA A 57 -3.03 18.49 26.21
C ALA A 57 -3.02 19.74 25.33
N ALA A 58 -2.22 19.72 24.26
CA ALA A 58 -2.23 20.80 23.28
C ALA A 58 -3.69 21.08 22.90
N PRO A 59 -4.12 22.36 22.84
CA PRO A 59 -5.50 22.67 22.47
C PRO A 59 -5.80 21.97 21.14
N ALA A 60 -6.92 21.25 21.11
CA ALA A 60 -7.41 20.65 19.87
C ALA A 60 -7.46 21.76 18.81
N ALA A 61 -6.81 21.55 17.67
CA ALA A 61 -6.96 22.43 16.53
C ALA A 61 -8.47 22.55 16.26
N PRO A 62 -9.01 23.76 16.04
CA PRO A 62 -10.42 23.91 15.72
C PRO A 62 -10.70 23.06 14.48
N HIS A 63 -11.57 22.05 14.62
CA HIS A 63 -12.07 21.32 13.47
C HIS A 63 -12.74 22.34 12.56
N GLY A 64 -12.26 22.48 11.31
CA GLY A 64 -12.94 23.30 10.32
C GLY A 64 -14.39 22.85 10.19
N SER A 65 -15.29 23.78 9.87
CA SER A 65 -16.67 23.42 9.52
C SER A 65 -16.65 22.39 8.40
N VAL A 66 -17.39 21.30 8.57
CA VAL A 66 -17.59 20.28 7.51
C VAL A 66 -18.67 20.69 6.51
N GLU A 67 -19.50 21.67 6.89
CA GLU A 67 -20.54 22.22 6.02
C GLU A 67 -19.95 23.08 4.91
N VAL A 68 -20.39 22.84 3.67
CA VAL A 68 -20.06 23.64 2.49
C VAL A 68 -21.39 24.14 1.87
N PRO A 69 -21.79 25.40 2.16
CA PRO A 69 -23.06 25.97 1.72
C PRO A 69 -23.28 25.97 0.19
N PRO A 70 -24.54 26.06 -0.27
CA PRO A 70 -24.83 26.27 -1.69
C PRO A 70 -24.12 27.51 -2.24
N GLY A 71 -23.36 27.33 -3.33
CA GLY A 71 -22.57 28.39 -3.95
C GLY A 71 -21.10 28.43 -3.51
N GLU A 72 -20.72 27.66 -2.48
CA GLU A 72 -19.32 27.51 -2.06
C GLU A 72 -18.68 26.23 -2.61
N LEU A 73 -17.35 26.24 -2.71
CA LEU A 73 -16.54 25.14 -3.24
C LEU A 73 -15.87 24.34 -2.13
N ASP A 74 -15.73 23.04 -2.36
CA ASP A 74 -14.86 22.19 -1.56
C ASP A 74 -13.38 22.60 -1.69
N ALA A 75 -12.60 22.35 -0.64
CA ALA A 75 -11.19 22.72 -0.56
C ALA A 75 -10.27 21.66 -1.19
N TYR A 76 -10.68 20.39 -1.22
CA TYR A 76 -9.89 19.29 -1.78
C TYR A 76 -10.74 18.35 -2.64
N TYR A 77 -10.07 17.70 -3.58
CA TYR A 77 -10.60 16.54 -4.29
C TYR A 77 -10.07 15.26 -3.64
N ASP A 78 -10.97 14.32 -3.38
CA ASP A 78 -10.65 12.96 -2.95
C ASP A 78 -10.94 11.99 -4.08
N PHE A 79 -9.91 11.30 -4.56
CA PHE A 79 -10.00 10.30 -5.61
C PHE A 79 -10.06 8.91 -4.96
N CYS A 80 -11.26 8.36 -4.91
CA CYS A 80 -11.55 7.10 -4.26
C CYS A 80 -11.71 5.96 -5.27
N SER A 81 -11.24 4.78 -4.88
CA SER A 81 -11.60 3.53 -5.55
C SER A 81 -13.11 3.26 -5.46
N GLY A 82 -13.69 2.71 -6.53
CA GLY A 82 -15.04 2.15 -6.56
C GLY A 82 -15.17 0.72 -6.03
N GLY A 83 -14.06 0.10 -5.60
CA GLY A 83 -13.99 -1.33 -5.28
C GLY A 83 -14.39 -2.22 -6.47
N HIS A 84 -15.11 -3.27 -6.14
CA HIS A 84 -15.85 -4.16 -7.04
C HIS A 84 -16.80 -3.49 -8.06
N ASN A 85 -17.07 -2.18 -7.95
CA ASN A 85 -17.78 -1.48 -9.03
C ASN A 85 -16.89 -1.26 -10.25
N GLY A 86 -15.56 -1.22 -10.10
CA GLY A 86 -14.59 -1.09 -11.18
C GLY A 86 -14.39 0.34 -11.71
N ASP A 87 -14.90 1.36 -11.01
CA ASP A 87 -14.78 2.78 -11.34
C ASP A 87 -13.88 3.54 -10.36
N VAL A 88 -13.62 4.82 -10.64
CA VAL A 88 -12.98 5.77 -9.71
C VAL A 88 -13.94 6.92 -9.45
N ARG A 89 -14.01 7.38 -8.21
CA ARG A 89 -14.97 8.40 -7.75
C ARG A 89 -14.24 9.62 -7.25
N ILE A 90 -14.72 10.80 -7.61
CA ILE A 90 -14.21 12.09 -7.13
C ILE A 90 -15.19 12.65 -6.11
N TYR A 91 -14.75 12.81 -4.87
CA TYR A 91 -15.49 13.49 -3.82
C TYR A 91 -14.90 14.89 -3.56
N GLY A 92 -15.74 15.82 -3.13
CA GLY A 92 -15.31 17.10 -2.56
C GLY A 92 -15.14 17.00 -1.06
N LEU A 93 -14.04 17.51 -0.52
CA LEU A 93 -13.81 17.62 0.93
C LEU A 93 -13.79 19.10 1.37
N PRO A 94 -14.41 19.45 2.52
CA PRO A 94 -14.90 18.53 3.54
C PRO A 94 -16.36 18.06 3.37
N SER A 95 -17.09 18.47 2.32
CA SER A 95 -18.53 18.17 2.22
C SER A 95 -18.87 16.70 2.07
N GLY A 96 -17.95 15.87 1.58
CA GLY A 96 -18.16 14.45 1.30
C GLY A 96 -19.06 14.17 0.10
N ARG A 97 -19.37 15.18 -0.73
CA ARG A 97 -20.27 15.05 -1.89
C ARG A 97 -19.56 14.38 -3.06
N LEU A 98 -20.21 13.41 -3.70
CA LEU A 98 -19.73 12.82 -4.96
C LEU A 98 -19.90 13.83 -6.10
N LEU A 99 -18.80 14.22 -6.72
CA LEU A 99 -18.76 15.20 -7.82
C LEU A 99 -18.79 14.52 -9.19
N LYS A 100 -18.08 13.38 -9.34
CA LYS A 100 -17.99 12.65 -10.61
C LYS A 100 -17.64 11.18 -10.38
N THR A 101 -18.16 10.32 -11.23
CA THR A 101 -17.68 8.94 -11.42
C THR A 101 -16.93 8.86 -12.75
N ILE A 102 -15.71 8.32 -12.71
CA ILE A 102 -14.86 8.05 -13.87
C ILE A 102 -14.96 6.55 -14.16
N PRO A 103 -15.55 6.12 -15.28
CA PRO A 103 -15.57 4.71 -15.63
C PRO A 103 -14.16 4.24 -16.03
N VAL A 104 -13.77 3.06 -15.57
CA VAL A 104 -12.43 2.51 -15.80
C VAL A 104 -12.51 1.07 -16.30
N PHE A 105 -12.88 0.14 -15.43
CA PHE A 105 -12.96 -1.30 -15.74
C PHE A 105 -14.41 -1.80 -15.88
N ASN A 106 -15.37 -0.99 -15.42
CA ASN A 106 -16.80 -1.27 -15.52
C ASN A 106 -17.35 -0.98 -16.92
N GLN A 107 -18.62 -1.36 -17.14
CA GLN A 107 -19.43 -0.82 -18.23
C GLN A 107 -20.22 0.37 -17.69
N ASP A 108 -20.27 1.49 -18.40
CA ASP A 108 -21.02 2.67 -17.98
C ASP A 108 -22.08 3.05 -19.01
N CYS A 109 -23.34 2.99 -18.60
CA CYS A 109 -24.49 3.28 -19.46
C CYS A 109 -24.76 4.79 -19.64
N LEU A 110 -24.20 5.65 -18.79
CA LEU A 110 -24.42 7.10 -18.86
C LEU A 110 -23.59 7.72 -19.98
N VAL A 111 -22.31 7.37 -20.06
CA VAL A 111 -21.38 7.90 -21.08
C VAL A 111 -21.02 6.87 -22.17
N GLY A 112 -21.53 5.64 -22.07
CA GLY A 112 -21.31 4.58 -23.06
C GLY A 112 -19.93 3.91 -22.98
N TRP A 113 -19.21 4.06 -21.86
CA TRP A 113 -17.91 3.40 -21.66
C TRP A 113 -18.06 1.88 -21.69
N GLY A 114 -17.28 1.22 -22.56
CA GLY A 114 -17.41 -0.19 -22.88
C GLY A 114 -18.26 -0.50 -24.12
N VAL A 115 -18.99 0.49 -24.63
CA VAL A 115 -19.80 0.38 -25.85
C VAL A 115 -19.19 1.17 -27.00
N THR A 116 -18.71 2.39 -26.76
CA THR A 116 -18.08 3.25 -27.77
C THR A 116 -16.81 2.63 -28.34
N ASN A 117 -16.45 2.99 -29.58
CA ASN A 117 -15.25 2.46 -30.21
C ASN A 117 -13.98 2.91 -29.48
N GLU A 118 -13.99 4.15 -28.97
CA GLU A 118 -12.89 4.78 -28.24
C GLU A 118 -12.63 4.05 -26.92
N SER A 119 -13.68 3.79 -26.12
CA SER A 119 -13.52 3.06 -24.85
C SER A 119 -13.14 1.60 -25.06
N LYS A 120 -13.67 0.94 -26.10
CA LYS A 120 -13.26 -0.42 -26.48
C LYS A 120 -11.80 -0.50 -26.88
N ALA A 121 -11.28 0.54 -27.56
CA ALA A 121 -9.85 0.61 -27.90
C ALA A 121 -8.97 0.71 -26.63
N VAL A 122 -9.44 1.37 -25.57
CA VAL A 122 -8.73 1.44 -24.28
C VAL A 122 -8.86 0.15 -23.47
N LEU A 123 -10.07 -0.42 -23.38
CA LEU A 123 -10.35 -1.64 -22.60
C LEU A 123 -9.74 -2.91 -23.20
N GLY A 124 -9.55 -2.92 -24.52
CA GLY A 124 -9.24 -4.11 -25.28
C GLY A 124 -10.48 -4.97 -25.56
N THR A 125 -10.48 -5.63 -26.72
CA THR A 125 -11.61 -6.45 -27.19
C THR A 125 -11.19 -7.89 -27.47
N ARG A 126 -12.17 -8.80 -27.41
CA ARG A 126 -12.07 -10.16 -27.95
C ARG A 126 -12.10 -10.13 -29.48
N PRO A 127 -11.79 -11.25 -30.18
CA PRO A 127 -11.88 -11.31 -31.64
C PRO A 127 -13.28 -10.98 -32.21
N ASP A 128 -14.34 -11.15 -31.42
CA ASP A 128 -15.71 -10.81 -31.78
C ASP A 128 -16.09 -9.33 -31.55
N GLY A 129 -15.14 -8.49 -31.13
CA GLY A 129 -15.32 -7.06 -30.90
C GLY A 129 -15.98 -6.66 -29.58
N ARG A 130 -16.35 -7.62 -28.72
CA ARG A 130 -16.86 -7.32 -27.36
C ARG A 130 -15.69 -6.98 -26.42
N PRO A 131 -15.89 -6.14 -25.39
CA PRO A 131 -14.88 -5.90 -24.37
C PRO A 131 -14.33 -7.20 -23.80
N LYS A 132 -13.00 -7.28 -23.60
CA LYS A 132 -12.36 -8.49 -23.07
C LYS A 132 -12.93 -8.88 -21.70
N TYR A 133 -13.09 -7.86 -20.85
CA TYR A 133 -13.70 -7.92 -19.52
C TYR A 133 -14.82 -6.89 -19.42
N VAL A 134 -15.82 -7.17 -18.60
CA VAL A 134 -16.97 -6.28 -18.35
C VAL A 134 -17.11 -5.90 -16.87
N THR A 135 -16.15 -6.34 -16.05
CA THR A 135 -16.06 -6.10 -14.62
C THR A 135 -14.62 -5.69 -14.27
N GLY A 136 -14.45 -5.16 -13.07
CA GLY A 136 -13.15 -4.92 -12.47
C GLY A 136 -13.28 -4.69 -10.97
N ASP A 137 -12.16 -4.65 -10.29
CA ASP A 137 -12.08 -4.42 -8.85
C ASP A 137 -10.95 -3.45 -8.55
N THR A 138 -11.30 -2.17 -8.38
CA THR A 138 -10.33 -1.11 -8.07
C THR A 138 -9.96 -1.11 -6.60
N HIS A 139 -8.71 -0.81 -6.23
CA HIS A 139 -8.31 -0.72 -4.81
C HIS A 139 -7.56 0.58 -4.51
N HIS A 140 -6.45 0.81 -5.20
CA HIS A 140 -5.51 1.88 -4.87
C HIS A 140 -5.47 2.92 -5.97
N VAL A 141 -5.92 4.14 -5.66
CA VAL A 141 -5.84 5.29 -6.57
C VAL A 141 -4.69 6.18 -6.12
N HIS A 142 -3.68 6.34 -6.97
CA HIS A 142 -2.53 7.19 -6.69
C HIS A 142 -2.25 8.14 -7.84
N GLN A 143 -1.97 9.40 -7.53
CA GLN A 143 -1.65 10.41 -8.53
C GLN A 143 -0.14 10.47 -8.83
N SER A 144 0.21 11.01 -10.00
CA SER A 144 1.58 11.34 -10.36
C SER A 144 2.13 12.49 -9.52
N TYR A 145 3.45 12.51 -9.39
CA TYR A 145 4.21 13.45 -8.57
C TYR A 145 5.18 14.25 -9.42
N THR A 146 5.42 15.49 -9.00
CA THR A 146 6.60 16.28 -9.32
C THR A 146 7.12 16.90 -8.02
N ASP A 147 8.41 16.75 -7.75
CA ASP A 147 9.07 17.20 -6.52
C ASP A 147 8.36 16.73 -5.23
N GLY A 148 8.00 15.44 -5.20
CA GLY A 148 7.34 14.83 -4.05
C GLY A 148 5.91 15.32 -3.78
N THR A 149 5.34 16.17 -4.64
CA THR A 149 3.95 16.69 -4.53
C THR A 149 3.15 16.25 -5.74
N TYR A 150 1.83 16.06 -5.58
CA TYR A 150 0.96 15.72 -6.71
C TYR A 150 0.99 16.81 -7.79
N ASP A 151 1.19 16.40 -9.04
CA ASP A 151 1.34 17.32 -10.18
C ASP A 151 0.06 17.49 -11.02
N GLY A 152 -0.99 16.72 -10.69
CA GLY A 152 -2.28 16.80 -11.37
C GLY A 152 -2.26 16.32 -12.83
N ARG A 153 -1.27 15.54 -13.27
CA ARG A 153 -1.23 14.99 -14.64
C ARG A 153 -2.04 13.71 -14.77
N TYR A 154 -1.73 12.71 -13.94
CA TYR A 154 -2.30 11.38 -14.02
C TYR A 154 -2.75 10.87 -12.65
N ALA A 155 -3.73 9.97 -12.67
CA ALA A 155 -3.99 9.01 -11.61
C ALA A 155 -3.86 7.59 -12.14
N PHE A 156 -3.42 6.68 -11.28
CA PHE A 156 -3.26 5.26 -11.58
C PHE A 156 -4.15 4.45 -10.66
N VAL A 157 -4.78 3.40 -11.19
CA VAL A 157 -5.63 2.49 -10.41
C VAL A 157 -5.51 1.05 -10.90
N ASN A 158 -5.43 0.11 -9.96
CA ASN A 158 -5.34 -1.32 -10.24
C ASN A 158 -6.70 -1.96 -10.53
N ASP A 159 -6.68 -3.09 -11.24
CA ASP A 159 -7.77 -4.08 -11.30
C ASP A 159 -7.27 -5.40 -10.74
N LYS A 160 -7.75 -5.76 -9.54
CA LYS A 160 -7.28 -6.94 -8.83
C LYS A 160 -7.62 -8.26 -9.51
N ILE A 161 -8.81 -8.35 -10.09
CA ILE A 161 -9.35 -9.62 -10.56
C ILE A 161 -8.87 -10.00 -11.97
N HIS A 162 -8.41 -9.02 -12.78
CA HIS A 162 -7.86 -9.29 -14.12
C HIS A 162 -6.41 -8.86 -14.31
N GLY A 163 -5.72 -8.37 -13.26
CA GLY A 163 -4.30 -8.04 -13.34
C GLY A 163 -3.99 -6.88 -14.27
N ARG A 164 -4.75 -5.78 -14.18
CA ARG A 164 -4.61 -4.61 -15.08
C ARG A 164 -4.28 -3.33 -14.31
N LEU A 165 -3.47 -2.45 -14.89
CA LEU A 165 -3.26 -1.08 -14.41
C LEU A 165 -3.92 -0.10 -15.38
N ALA A 166 -4.77 0.78 -14.88
CA ALA A 166 -5.32 1.89 -15.65
C ALA A 166 -4.60 3.20 -15.32
N ARG A 167 -4.51 4.08 -16.32
CA ARG A 167 -4.16 5.48 -16.17
C ARG A 167 -5.36 6.35 -16.51
N ILE A 168 -5.59 7.33 -15.65
CA ILE A 168 -6.61 8.37 -15.79
C ILE A 168 -5.89 9.69 -16.03
N ARG A 169 -6.31 10.39 -17.07
CA ARG A 169 -5.91 11.77 -17.32
C ARG A 169 -6.71 12.72 -16.46
N LEU A 170 -6.05 13.54 -15.66
CA LEU A 170 -6.72 14.42 -14.71
C LEU A 170 -7.19 15.75 -15.34
N ASP A 171 -6.71 16.07 -16.54
CA ASP A 171 -7.20 17.23 -17.30
C ASP A 171 -8.58 16.99 -17.93
N THR A 172 -8.91 15.74 -18.29
CA THR A 172 -10.23 15.35 -18.80
C THR A 172 -11.06 14.52 -17.82
N MET A 173 -10.44 14.00 -16.76
CA MET A 173 -11.04 13.06 -15.81
C MET A 173 -11.56 11.78 -16.50
N GLU A 174 -10.74 11.20 -17.37
CA GLU A 174 -11.06 10.03 -18.18
C GLU A 174 -9.91 9.01 -18.19
N CYS A 175 -10.25 7.72 -18.20
CA CYS A 175 -9.29 6.64 -18.40
C CYS A 175 -8.78 6.66 -19.85
N ASP A 176 -7.46 6.75 -20.04
CA ASP A 176 -6.85 6.88 -21.37
C ASP A 176 -6.07 5.64 -21.80
N ARG A 177 -5.58 4.85 -20.84
CA ARG A 177 -4.75 3.65 -21.07
C ARG A 177 -5.03 2.59 -20.02
N ILE A 178 -5.06 1.33 -20.46
CA ILE A 178 -5.09 0.15 -19.59
C ILE A 178 -4.01 -0.83 -20.06
N THR A 179 -3.20 -1.30 -19.12
CA THR A 179 -2.16 -2.30 -19.35
C THR A 179 -2.52 -3.59 -18.63
N GLU A 180 -2.61 -4.69 -19.37
CA GLU A 180 -2.72 -6.02 -18.79
C GLU A 180 -1.33 -6.55 -18.45
N ILE A 181 -1.12 -6.88 -17.18
CA ILE A 181 0.19 -7.28 -16.66
C ILE A 181 0.34 -8.80 -16.86
N PRO A 182 1.38 -9.26 -17.57
CA PRO A 182 1.58 -10.69 -17.79
C PRO A 182 2.09 -11.37 -16.52
N ASN A 183 1.99 -12.71 -16.48
CA ASN A 183 2.61 -13.57 -15.46
C ASN A 183 2.10 -13.38 -14.01
N ILE A 184 0.97 -12.70 -13.79
CA ILE A 184 0.46 -12.43 -12.43
C ILE A 184 -1.00 -12.83 -12.23
N GLN A 185 -1.40 -12.94 -10.97
CA GLN A 185 -2.79 -12.96 -10.52
C GLN A 185 -2.95 -12.16 -9.22
N GLY A 186 -4.14 -11.60 -9.00
CA GLY A 186 -4.45 -10.82 -7.80
C GLY A 186 -3.63 -9.53 -7.71
N PHE A 187 -3.70 -8.64 -8.70
CA PHE A 187 -2.96 -7.38 -8.63
C PHE A 187 -3.55 -6.45 -7.56
N HIS A 188 -2.88 -6.34 -6.42
CA HIS A 188 -3.38 -5.58 -5.28
C HIS A 188 -2.69 -4.22 -5.15
N GLY A 189 -1.69 -4.10 -4.27
CA GLY A 189 -1.01 -2.84 -3.99
C GLY A 189 -0.35 -2.22 -5.23
N THR A 190 -0.55 -0.92 -5.41
CA THR A 190 0.17 -0.13 -6.41
C THR A 190 0.62 1.20 -5.84
N PHE A 191 1.75 1.73 -6.32
CA PHE A 191 2.21 3.08 -5.96
C PHE A 191 3.17 3.61 -7.05
N PRO A 192 3.03 4.85 -7.52
CA PRO A 192 3.99 5.48 -8.42
C PRO A 192 5.28 5.90 -7.70
N ASP A 193 6.40 6.00 -8.42
CA ASP A 193 7.60 6.65 -7.90
C ASP A 193 7.43 8.18 -7.83
N LYS A 194 8.33 8.84 -7.12
CA LYS A 194 8.34 10.30 -6.94
C LYS A 194 9.54 10.96 -7.61
N ARG A 195 10.56 10.17 -7.93
CA ARG A 195 11.87 10.58 -8.43
C ARG A 195 12.57 9.35 -9.04
N ASP A 196 13.45 9.58 -10.00
CA ASP A 196 14.30 8.52 -10.56
C ASP A 196 15.38 8.04 -9.56
N PRO A 197 15.67 6.72 -9.50
CA PRO A 197 16.61 6.16 -8.54
C PRO A 197 18.09 6.52 -8.80
N VAL A 198 18.44 7.06 -9.98
CA VAL A 198 19.82 7.34 -10.39
C VAL A 198 20.00 8.81 -10.76
N ASP A 199 19.15 9.34 -11.64
CA ASP A 199 19.22 10.72 -12.09
C ASP A 199 18.31 11.63 -11.25
N ALA A 200 18.90 12.26 -10.24
CA ALA A 200 18.17 13.16 -9.34
C ALA A 200 17.53 14.38 -10.04
N SER A 201 17.89 14.69 -11.29
CA SER A 201 17.23 15.74 -12.07
C SER A 201 15.85 15.32 -12.57
N ILE A 202 15.60 14.01 -12.69
CA ILE A 202 14.29 13.44 -13.01
C ILE A 202 13.49 13.32 -11.70
N ASN A 203 12.94 14.45 -11.27
CA ASN A 203 12.22 14.60 -10.01
C ASN A 203 10.69 14.58 -10.20
N HIS A 204 10.20 13.60 -10.96
CA HIS A 204 8.77 13.38 -11.21
C HIS A 204 8.50 11.88 -11.39
N THR A 205 7.22 11.51 -11.39
CA THR A 205 6.80 10.12 -11.62
C THR A 205 7.19 9.66 -13.02
N THR A 206 7.93 8.56 -13.09
CA THR A 206 8.29 7.85 -14.33
C THR A 206 7.97 6.37 -14.27
N ARG A 207 7.65 5.84 -13.08
CA ARG A 207 7.36 4.42 -12.84
C ARG A 207 6.10 4.28 -12.00
N VAL A 208 5.38 3.19 -12.25
CA VAL A 208 4.29 2.70 -11.39
C VAL A 208 4.62 1.28 -10.97
N PHE A 209 4.63 1.05 -9.66
CA PHE A 209 4.92 -0.26 -9.09
C PHE A 209 3.63 -1.01 -8.81
N CYS A 210 3.60 -2.31 -9.11
CA CYS A 210 2.42 -3.16 -9.05
C CYS A 210 2.76 -4.51 -8.39
N GLY A 211 2.11 -4.82 -7.26
CA GLY A 211 2.32 -6.06 -6.51
C GLY A 211 1.31 -7.16 -6.86
N ALA A 212 1.79 -8.36 -7.20
CA ALA A 212 0.94 -9.54 -7.34
C ALA A 212 0.73 -10.24 -5.98
N GLU A 213 -0.53 -10.37 -5.58
CA GLU A 213 -0.94 -10.94 -4.30
C GLU A 213 -1.03 -12.46 -4.31
N PHE A 214 -1.35 -13.06 -5.46
CA PHE A 214 -1.50 -14.49 -5.59
C PHE A 214 -0.30 -15.10 -6.30
N SER A 215 0.33 -16.06 -5.63
CA SER A 215 1.39 -16.86 -6.21
C SER A 215 0.80 -17.90 -7.16
N ILE A 216 1.40 -18.06 -8.35
CA ILE A 216 0.95 -18.99 -9.40
C ILE A 216 2.13 -19.80 -9.96
N PRO A 217 1.89 -20.91 -10.69
CA PRO A 217 2.94 -21.53 -11.50
C PRO A 217 3.46 -20.56 -12.58
N LEU A 218 4.74 -20.66 -12.92
CA LEU A 218 5.38 -19.84 -13.95
C LEU A 218 6.22 -20.73 -14.89
N PRO A 219 5.80 -20.99 -16.14
CA PRO A 219 4.54 -20.54 -16.76
C PRO A 219 3.30 -21.24 -16.17
N ASN A 220 2.14 -20.58 -16.25
CA ASN A 220 0.87 -21.15 -15.79
C ASN A 220 0.10 -21.82 -16.95
N ASP A 221 0.56 -23.01 -17.36
CA ASP A 221 0.02 -23.76 -18.51
C ASP A 221 -0.79 -25.02 -18.14
N GLY A 222 -1.12 -25.15 -16.85
CA GLY A 222 -1.96 -26.23 -16.34
C GLY A 222 -1.22 -27.51 -15.94
N ARG A 223 0.10 -27.59 -16.08
CA ARG A 223 0.88 -28.79 -15.69
C ARG A 223 1.14 -28.90 -14.19
N ASP A 224 1.29 -27.76 -13.51
CA ASP A 224 1.76 -27.70 -12.12
C ASP A 224 0.68 -27.21 -11.13
N LEU A 225 -0.61 -27.45 -11.42
CA LEU A 225 -1.75 -26.88 -10.68
C LEU A 225 -1.86 -27.29 -9.20
N ASP A 226 -1.15 -28.34 -8.80
CA ASP A 226 -1.13 -28.83 -7.41
C ASP A 226 0.24 -28.63 -6.73
N ALA A 227 1.21 -28.03 -7.41
CA ALA A 227 2.58 -27.82 -6.92
C ALA A 227 2.73 -26.46 -6.24
N GLY A 228 1.92 -26.22 -5.20
CA GLY A 228 1.84 -24.91 -4.52
C GLY A 228 3.17 -24.39 -3.96
N ASP A 229 4.10 -25.28 -3.61
CA ASP A 229 5.47 -24.95 -3.16
C ASP A 229 6.34 -24.34 -4.27
N GLN A 230 6.01 -24.60 -5.54
CA GLN A 230 6.68 -24.05 -6.71
C GLN A 230 6.08 -22.72 -7.15
N TYR A 231 4.94 -22.30 -6.59
CA TYR A 231 4.28 -21.07 -6.99
C TYR A 231 5.13 -19.89 -6.61
N ARG A 232 5.07 -18.81 -7.41
CA ARG A 232 5.76 -17.57 -7.10
C ARG A 232 4.87 -16.38 -7.43
N SER A 233 5.16 -15.28 -6.76
CA SER A 233 4.54 -13.98 -7.03
C SER A 233 5.55 -13.10 -7.77
N LEU A 234 5.07 -12.08 -8.49
CA LEU A 234 5.91 -11.10 -9.16
C LEU A 234 5.59 -9.68 -8.67
N PHE A 235 6.64 -8.86 -8.55
CA PHE A 235 6.52 -7.42 -8.42
C PHE A 235 6.85 -6.77 -9.75
N THR A 236 5.97 -5.91 -10.26
CA THR A 236 6.05 -5.36 -11.63
C THR A 236 6.33 -3.86 -11.59
N CYS A 237 7.15 -3.38 -12.53
CA CYS A 237 7.30 -1.97 -12.83
C CYS A 237 6.72 -1.64 -14.20
N ILE A 238 5.87 -0.62 -14.25
CA ILE A 238 5.29 -0.06 -15.47
C ILE A 238 5.86 1.34 -15.71
N ASP A 239 6.09 1.69 -16.96
CA ASP A 239 6.42 3.05 -17.39
C ASP A 239 5.20 3.96 -17.24
N ALA A 240 5.32 5.07 -16.51
CA ALA A 240 4.18 5.93 -16.22
C ALA A 240 3.62 6.68 -17.46
N ASP A 241 4.47 6.94 -18.46
CA ASP A 241 4.12 7.71 -19.65
C ASP A 241 3.68 6.79 -20.81
N THR A 242 4.42 5.72 -21.09
CA THR A 242 4.06 4.78 -22.16
C THR A 242 3.03 3.74 -21.72
N MET A 243 2.92 3.48 -20.41
CA MET A 243 2.14 2.39 -19.82
C MET A 243 2.64 0.99 -20.18
N ASP A 244 3.85 0.85 -20.72
CA ASP A 244 4.46 -0.45 -20.99
C ASP A 244 5.07 -1.07 -19.72
N VAL A 245 5.06 -2.41 -19.66
CA VAL A 245 5.74 -3.14 -18.58
C VAL A 245 7.25 -3.08 -18.80
N ARG A 246 7.98 -2.48 -17.86
CA ARG A 246 9.45 -2.34 -17.93
C ARG A 246 10.17 -3.62 -17.52
N TRP A 247 9.77 -4.19 -16.38
CA TRP A 247 10.39 -5.39 -15.81
C TRP A 247 9.52 -5.99 -14.69
N GLN A 248 9.84 -7.23 -14.32
CA GLN A 248 9.28 -7.92 -13.17
C GLN A 248 10.39 -8.49 -12.27
N VAL A 249 10.07 -8.70 -10.99
CA VAL A 249 10.95 -9.33 -10.00
C VAL A 249 10.24 -10.56 -9.46
N LEU A 250 10.86 -11.74 -9.60
CA LEU A 250 10.42 -12.98 -8.99
C LEU A 250 10.72 -12.95 -7.49
N ILE A 251 9.72 -13.19 -6.64
CA ILE A 251 9.89 -13.10 -5.18
C ILE A 251 9.43 -14.36 -4.46
N ASP A 252 10.06 -14.65 -3.33
CA ASP A 252 9.46 -15.48 -2.28
C ASP A 252 8.41 -14.65 -1.52
N GLY A 253 7.32 -15.29 -1.12
CA GLY A 253 6.14 -14.64 -0.54
C GLY A 253 5.21 -14.03 -1.59
N ASN A 254 4.37 -13.11 -1.15
CA ASN A 254 3.43 -12.38 -1.99
C ASN A 254 3.55 -10.86 -1.82
N CYS A 255 2.76 -10.09 -2.58
CA CYS A 255 2.64 -8.65 -2.41
C CYS A 255 1.26 -8.27 -1.86
N ASP A 256 1.22 -7.56 -0.75
CA ASP A 256 0.00 -6.92 -0.25
C ASP A 256 -0.06 -5.45 -0.73
N LEU A 257 0.17 -4.47 0.15
CA LEU A 257 0.22 -3.06 -0.22
C LEU A 257 1.63 -2.62 -0.60
N VAL A 258 1.73 -1.57 -1.43
CA VAL A 258 2.98 -1.06 -2.00
C VAL A 258 3.25 0.38 -1.56
N ALA A 259 4.53 0.73 -1.38
CA ALA A 259 4.99 2.09 -1.17
C ALA A 259 6.28 2.38 -1.97
N SER A 260 6.58 3.66 -2.20
CA SER A 260 7.80 4.12 -2.90
C SER A 260 8.52 5.22 -2.13
N SER A 261 9.86 5.20 -2.15
CA SER A 261 10.69 6.22 -1.49
C SER A 261 10.57 7.59 -2.18
N TYR A 262 10.84 8.66 -1.41
CA TYR A 262 10.92 10.02 -1.96
C TYR A 262 12.19 10.24 -2.79
N ASP A 263 13.25 9.49 -2.51
CA ASP A 263 14.51 9.57 -3.26
C ASP A 263 14.54 8.67 -4.52
N GLY A 264 13.45 7.95 -4.80
CA GLY A 264 13.32 7.06 -5.95
C GLY A 264 14.00 5.70 -5.82
N LYS A 265 14.90 5.51 -4.85
CA LYS A 265 15.78 4.33 -4.80
C LYS A 265 15.07 3.03 -4.44
N LEU A 266 14.02 3.10 -3.61
CA LEU A 266 13.36 1.93 -3.04
C LEU A 266 11.87 1.92 -3.35
N ALA A 267 11.36 0.77 -3.81
CA ALA A 267 9.97 0.40 -3.65
C ALA A 267 9.83 -0.65 -2.54
N ALA A 268 8.66 -0.77 -1.95
CA ALA A 268 8.41 -1.73 -0.88
C ALA A 268 7.03 -2.38 -1.02
N THR A 269 6.90 -3.62 -0.56
CA THR A 269 5.61 -4.28 -0.37
C THR A 269 5.60 -5.02 0.96
N ASN A 270 4.48 -4.97 1.70
CA ASN A 270 4.27 -5.96 2.74
C ASN A 270 3.95 -7.32 2.11
N GLN A 271 4.24 -8.37 2.85
CA GLN A 271 3.94 -9.75 2.51
C GLN A 271 3.17 -10.35 3.67
N TYR A 272 2.07 -11.05 3.39
CA TYR A 272 1.32 -11.76 4.42
C TYR A 272 1.41 -13.27 4.31
N ASN A 273 2.01 -13.80 3.26
CA ASN A 273 2.12 -15.25 3.04
C ASN A 273 3.56 -15.59 2.66
N THR A 274 4.50 -15.32 3.56
CA THR A 274 5.90 -15.72 3.34
C THR A 274 6.11 -17.24 3.43
N GLU A 275 5.13 -17.95 3.98
CA GLU A 275 5.06 -19.40 4.03
C GLU A 275 4.76 -20.04 2.67
N MET A 276 4.33 -19.25 1.68
CA MET A 276 3.91 -19.75 0.36
C MET A 276 2.82 -20.82 0.46
N ALA A 277 1.95 -20.68 1.45
CA ALA A 277 0.89 -21.62 1.70
C ALA A 277 -0.30 -21.38 0.76
N VAL A 278 -1.00 -22.45 0.38
CA VAL A 278 -2.24 -22.40 -0.43
C VAL A 278 -3.53 -22.51 0.41
N LYS A 279 -3.41 -22.68 1.73
CA LYS A 279 -4.53 -22.74 2.68
C LYS A 279 -4.36 -21.68 3.75
N TYR A 280 -5.43 -20.94 4.05
CA TYR A 280 -5.37 -19.76 4.91
C TYR A 280 -4.75 -20.03 6.30
N GLN A 281 -5.03 -21.19 6.91
CA GLN A 281 -4.46 -21.51 8.24
C GLN A 281 -2.93 -21.63 8.24
N ASN A 282 -2.35 -22.02 7.10
CA ASN A 282 -0.91 -22.16 6.95
C ASN A 282 -0.25 -20.83 6.55
N MET A 283 -1.01 -19.92 5.90
CA MET A 283 -0.55 -18.55 5.60
C MET A 283 -0.42 -17.69 6.87
N MET A 284 -0.87 -18.16 8.03
CA MET A 284 -0.80 -17.44 9.31
C MET A 284 0.09 -18.17 10.31
N SER A 285 0.96 -19.07 9.84
CA SER A 285 1.76 -19.93 10.72
C SER A 285 3.09 -19.30 11.12
N ALA A 286 3.62 -18.39 10.30
CA ALA A 286 4.79 -17.60 10.65
C ALA A 286 4.41 -16.49 11.64
N GLU A 287 5.22 -16.31 12.68
CA GLU A 287 5.05 -15.20 13.62
C GLU A 287 5.50 -13.85 13.04
N ARG A 288 6.33 -13.90 12.00
CA ARG A 288 6.77 -12.75 11.23
C ARG A 288 6.81 -13.12 9.76
N ASP A 289 6.17 -12.29 8.96
CA ASP A 289 6.36 -12.24 7.53
C ASP A 289 7.43 -11.19 7.23
N ALA A 290 7.24 -10.36 6.19
CA ALA A 290 8.19 -9.33 5.83
C ALA A 290 7.53 -8.09 5.22
N CYS A 291 8.23 -6.96 5.36
CA CYS A 291 8.20 -5.89 4.37
C CYS A 291 9.40 -6.12 3.43
N LEU A 292 9.12 -6.35 2.16
CA LEU A 292 10.10 -6.59 1.10
C LEU A 292 10.42 -5.28 0.40
N PHE A 293 11.71 -4.92 0.33
CA PHE A 293 12.22 -3.75 -0.38
C PHE A 293 12.90 -4.14 -1.68
N PHE A 294 12.71 -3.32 -2.71
CA PHE A 294 13.27 -3.47 -4.05
C PHE A 294 14.24 -2.31 -4.33
N HIS A 295 15.50 -2.62 -4.64
CA HIS A 295 16.47 -1.62 -5.03
C HIS A 295 16.36 -1.32 -6.53
N VAL A 296 15.62 -0.27 -6.88
CA VAL A 296 15.16 0.02 -8.25
C VAL A 296 16.34 0.14 -9.22
N ALA A 297 17.37 0.93 -8.88
CA ALA A 297 18.56 1.08 -9.74
C ALA A 297 19.30 -0.25 -10.02
N ARG A 298 19.42 -1.13 -9.02
CA ARG A 298 20.09 -2.42 -9.18
C ARG A 298 19.28 -3.38 -10.03
N ILE A 299 17.95 -3.36 -9.90
CA ILE A 299 17.04 -4.13 -10.75
C ILE A 299 17.15 -3.67 -12.20
N GLU A 300 17.08 -2.36 -12.45
CA GLU A 300 17.21 -1.82 -13.80
C GLU A 300 18.59 -2.10 -14.41
N GLN A 301 19.64 -2.08 -13.60
CA GLN A 301 20.96 -2.50 -14.04
C GLN A 301 21.01 -4.00 -14.36
N ALA A 302 20.43 -4.87 -13.53
CA ALA A 302 20.34 -6.30 -13.81
C ALA A 302 19.61 -6.59 -15.13
N VAL A 303 18.53 -5.87 -15.41
CA VAL A 303 17.82 -5.97 -16.70
C VAL A 303 18.72 -5.53 -17.86
N LYS A 304 19.39 -4.37 -17.75
CA LYS A 304 20.33 -3.88 -18.78
C LYS A 304 21.49 -4.84 -19.03
N ASP A 305 21.96 -5.52 -17.99
CA ASP A 305 23.05 -6.52 -18.07
C ASP A 305 22.57 -7.87 -18.64
N GLY A 306 21.29 -8.04 -18.96
CA GLY A 306 20.73 -9.30 -19.43
C GLY A 306 20.56 -10.37 -18.34
N ARG A 307 20.59 -9.99 -17.06
CA ARG A 307 20.45 -10.90 -15.90
C ARG A 307 18.99 -11.17 -15.56
N PHE A 308 18.24 -11.62 -16.55
CA PHE A 308 16.81 -11.92 -16.43
C PHE A 308 16.44 -13.16 -17.23
N LYS A 309 15.23 -13.66 -17.02
CA LYS A 309 14.57 -14.64 -17.87
C LYS A 309 13.18 -14.15 -18.27
N THR A 310 12.54 -14.86 -19.18
CA THR A 310 11.15 -14.64 -19.58
C THR A 310 10.31 -15.86 -19.22
N TYR A 311 8.98 -15.69 -19.18
CA TYR A 311 8.04 -16.75 -18.85
C TYR A 311 6.94 -16.86 -19.91
N GLY A 312 6.69 -18.09 -20.38
CA GLY A 312 5.75 -18.34 -21.47
C GLY A 312 6.09 -17.53 -22.71
N ASP A 313 5.07 -16.89 -23.29
CA ASP A 313 5.22 -16.04 -24.48
C ASP A 313 5.55 -14.57 -24.14
N SER A 314 5.53 -14.21 -22.85
CA SER A 314 5.82 -12.84 -22.40
C SER A 314 7.30 -12.50 -22.61
N GLN A 315 7.57 -11.37 -23.25
CA GLN A 315 8.93 -10.84 -23.44
C GLN A 315 9.39 -9.94 -22.29
N VAL A 316 8.57 -9.80 -21.24
CA VAL A 316 8.92 -8.95 -20.09
C VAL A 316 10.10 -9.56 -19.34
N PRO A 317 11.19 -8.80 -19.10
CA PRO A 317 12.34 -9.30 -18.36
C PRO A 317 11.97 -9.52 -16.89
N VAL A 318 12.22 -10.73 -16.38
CA VAL A 318 12.03 -11.10 -14.98
C VAL A 318 13.36 -11.39 -14.30
N VAL A 319 13.75 -10.54 -13.35
CA VAL A 319 14.95 -10.73 -12.52
C VAL A 319 14.62 -11.56 -11.27
N ASP A 320 15.63 -12.20 -10.69
CA ASP A 320 15.47 -13.04 -9.49
C ASP A 320 15.64 -12.23 -8.20
N GLY A 321 14.52 -11.95 -7.52
CA GLY A 321 14.45 -11.27 -6.23
C GLY A 321 14.20 -12.22 -5.05
N THR A 322 14.34 -13.53 -5.22
CA THR A 322 14.13 -14.52 -4.14
C THR A 322 15.17 -14.37 -3.03
N ARG A 323 14.85 -14.80 -1.81
CA ARG A 323 15.75 -14.72 -0.65
C ARG A 323 17.08 -15.42 -0.93
N ALA A 324 17.03 -16.58 -1.58
CA ALA A 324 18.21 -17.36 -1.90
C ALA A 324 19.17 -16.64 -2.87
N ALA A 325 18.64 -15.98 -3.90
CA ALA A 325 19.44 -15.23 -4.87
C ALA A 325 19.98 -13.90 -4.31
N ASN A 326 19.44 -13.43 -3.18
CA ASN A 326 19.69 -12.08 -2.63
C ASN A 326 20.27 -12.13 -1.21
N ALA A 327 21.01 -13.20 -0.88
CA ALA A 327 21.61 -13.39 0.45
C ALA A 327 22.80 -12.46 0.74
N ASP A 328 23.57 -12.06 -0.29
CA ASP A 328 24.65 -11.08 -0.15
C ASP A 328 24.09 -9.65 -0.36
N PRO A 329 24.06 -8.80 0.67
CA PRO A 329 23.44 -7.48 0.56
C PRO A 329 24.06 -6.60 -0.53
N LYS A 330 25.37 -6.75 -0.80
CA LYS A 330 26.09 -5.91 -1.77
C LYS A 330 25.71 -6.17 -3.22
N THR A 331 25.18 -7.35 -3.50
CA THR A 331 24.71 -7.75 -4.83
C THR A 331 23.19 -7.93 -4.91
N ALA A 332 22.52 -7.96 -3.76
CA ALA A 332 21.08 -8.09 -3.65
C ALA A 332 20.32 -6.98 -4.39
N LEU A 333 19.25 -7.41 -5.08
CA LEU A 333 18.19 -6.62 -5.69
C LEU A 333 17.05 -6.37 -4.68
N THR A 334 16.87 -7.28 -3.73
CA THR A 334 15.78 -7.25 -2.75
C THR A 334 16.28 -7.38 -1.30
N CYS A 335 15.54 -6.79 -0.36
CA CYS A 335 15.80 -6.91 1.08
C CYS A 335 14.51 -7.29 1.81
N TYR A 336 14.51 -8.43 2.50
CA TYR A 336 13.37 -8.90 3.28
C TYR A 336 13.55 -8.45 4.74
N VAL A 337 12.79 -7.45 5.18
CA VAL A 337 12.78 -7.00 6.59
C VAL A 337 11.67 -7.74 7.34
N PRO A 338 11.95 -8.55 8.37
CA PRO A 338 10.91 -9.31 9.08
C PRO A 338 9.92 -8.42 9.86
N ILE A 339 8.61 -8.67 9.70
CA ILE A 339 7.51 -7.87 10.30
C ILE A 339 6.38 -8.78 10.83
N PRO A 340 5.92 -8.61 12.09
CA PRO A 340 4.76 -9.33 12.62
C PRO A 340 3.44 -8.63 12.24
N LYS A 341 2.33 -9.32 12.03
CA LYS A 341 2.15 -10.71 11.59
C LYS A 341 1.09 -10.66 10.50
N ASN A 342 1.38 -11.23 9.33
CA ASN A 342 0.59 -11.03 8.13
C ASN A 342 0.36 -9.53 7.82
N PRO A 343 1.40 -8.68 7.87
CA PRO A 343 1.28 -7.23 7.76
C PRO A 343 0.57 -6.82 6.46
N HIS A 344 -0.15 -5.70 6.52
CA HIS A 344 -1.02 -5.25 5.43
C HIS A 344 -0.54 -3.94 4.82
N GLY A 345 -0.88 -2.81 5.44
CA GLY A 345 -0.46 -1.49 4.96
C GLY A 345 1.03 -1.22 5.18
N VAL A 346 1.70 -0.72 4.15
CA VAL A 346 3.04 -0.11 4.24
C VAL A 346 2.92 1.32 3.74
N ASN A 347 3.30 2.28 4.59
CA ASN A 347 3.12 3.70 4.30
C ASN A 347 4.41 4.45 4.59
N ILE A 348 4.88 5.26 3.62
CA ILE A 348 6.05 6.11 3.83
C ILE A 348 5.66 7.41 4.51
N SER A 349 6.44 7.86 5.50
CA SER A 349 6.27 9.15 6.14
C SER A 349 6.54 10.28 5.14
N PRO A 350 5.88 11.45 5.27
CA PRO A 350 6.03 12.56 4.32
C PRO A 350 7.43 13.19 4.33
N ASP A 351 8.22 13.00 5.39
CA ASP A 351 9.64 13.37 5.42
C ASP A 351 10.55 12.35 4.72
N GLY A 352 9.99 11.26 4.19
CA GLY A 352 10.67 10.21 3.43
C GLY A 352 11.56 9.28 4.25
N ARG A 353 11.57 9.41 5.58
CA ARG A 353 12.55 8.74 6.45
C ARG A 353 12.10 7.39 6.96
N PHE A 354 10.79 7.14 7.03
CA PHE A 354 10.25 5.96 7.67
C PHE A 354 9.17 5.27 6.84
N TYR A 355 9.15 3.94 6.87
CA TYR A 355 8.06 3.12 6.39
C TYR A 355 7.34 2.54 7.61
N VAL A 356 6.02 2.71 7.69
CA VAL A 356 5.19 2.18 8.77
C VAL A 356 4.41 0.99 8.23
N CYS A 357 4.67 -0.19 8.76
CA CYS A 357 3.99 -1.42 8.43
C CYS A 357 2.92 -1.72 9.48
N SER A 358 1.65 -1.76 9.06
CA SER A 358 0.51 -2.16 9.90
C SER A 358 0.53 -3.67 10.12
N GLY A 359 0.67 -4.10 11.38
CA GLY A 359 0.91 -5.48 11.75
C GLY A 359 -0.27 -6.44 11.59
N LYS A 360 -1.46 -5.97 11.20
CA LYS A 360 -2.72 -6.73 11.00
C LYS A 360 -3.05 -7.69 12.14
N LEU A 361 -2.55 -8.93 12.09
CA LEU A 361 -2.80 -9.93 13.13
C LEU A 361 -1.97 -9.66 14.38
N SER A 362 -0.84 -8.97 14.22
CA SER A 362 -0.13 -8.34 15.32
C SER A 362 -0.77 -6.99 15.64
N PRO A 363 -1.06 -6.68 16.92
CA PRO A 363 -1.63 -5.41 17.34
C PRO A 363 -0.58 -4.28 17.39
N THR A 364 0.31 -4.22 16.39
CA THR A 364 1.50 -3.35 16.36
C THR A 364 1.60 -2.58 15.04
N GLY A 365 2.43 -1.54 15.05
CA GLY A 365 2.91 -0.85 13.85
C GLY A 365 4.43 -0.84 13.84
N SER A 366 5.05 -1.48 12.86
CA SER A 366 6.52 -1.54 12.75
C SER A 366 7.05 -0.36 11.95
N VAL A 367 8.00 0.38 12.49
CA VAL A 367 8.61 1.55 11.85
C VAL A 367 10.00 1.19 11.35
N ILE A 368 10.18 1.20 10.03
CA ILE A 368 11.43 0.88 9.33
C ILE A 368 12.09 2.18 8.88
N GLN A 369 13.36 2.41 9.20
CA GLN A 369 14.09 3.61 8.74
C GLN A 369 14.71 3.39 7.36
N HIS A 370 14.44 4.30 6.42
CA HIS A 370 14.88 4.24 5.03
C HIS A 370 16.41 4.09 4.88
N ASP A 371 17.18 4.96 5.54
CA ASP A 371 18.64 4.94 5.46
C ASP A 371 19.26 3.62 5.97
N LEU A 372 18.58 2.94 6.90
CA LEU A 372 19.04 1.66 7.43
C LEU A 372 18.82 0.53 6.41
N VAL A 373 17.75 0.59 5.61
CA VAL A 373 17.55 -0.36 4.50
C VAL A 373 18.63 -0.16 3.43
N LEU A 374 18.94 1.10 3.07
CA LEU A 374 20.05 1.39 2.16
C LEU A 374 21.39 0.91 2.73
N LYS A 375 21.64 1.18 4.02
CA LYS A 375 22.83 0.69 4.72
C LYS A 375 22.93 -0.83 4.72
N TRP A 376 21.80 -1.55 4.80
CA TRP A 376 21.80 -3.00 4.61
C TRP A 376 22.26 -3.38 3.20
N PHE A 377 21.69 -2.78 2.15
CA PHE A 377 22.12 -3.02 0.76
C PHE A 377 23.60 -2.70 0.51
N ASP A 378 24.21 -1.81 1.29
CA ASP A 378 25.64 -1.52 1.22
C ASP A 378 26.52 -2.52 2.01
N GLY A 379 25.90 -3.50 2.66
CA GLY A 379 26.57 -4.47 3.54
C GLY A 379 26.98 -3.89 4.89
N GLY A 380 26.41 -2.74 5.28
CA GLY A 380 26.68 -2.05 6.54
C GLY A 380 25.78 -2.49 7.70
N LEU A 381 24.80 -3.37 7.46
CA LEU A 381 24.02 -4.07 8.47
C LEU A 381 24.10 -5.58 8.22
N ASP A 382 24.35 -6.33 9.28
CA ASP A 382 24.41 -7.80 9.34
C ASP A 382 23.02 -8.46 9.37
N ASP A 383 21.99 -7.71 9.74
CA ASP A 383 20.60 -8.17 9.83
C ASP A 383 19.66 -7.05 9.34
N SER A 384 18.79 -7.38 8.38
CA SER A 384 17.79 -6.46 7.82
C SER A 384 16.79 -6.00 8.87
N ARG A 385 16.52 -6.82 9.89
CA ARG A 385 15.62 -6.46 11.00
C ARG A 385 16.13 -5.27 11.82
N LYS A 386 17.43 -4.99 11.82
CA LYS A 386 17.99 -3.80 12.47
C LYS A 386 17.56 -2.48 11.82
N ALA A 387 16.91 -2.52 10.65
CA ALA A 387 16.27 -1.36 10.06
C ALA A 387 14.97 -0.95 10.79
N VAL A 388 14.40 -1.82 11.64
CA VAL A 388 13.20 -1.52 12.43
C VAL A 388 13.59 -0.77 13.70
N VAL A 389 13.15 0.48 13.80
CA VAL A 389 13.52 1.44 14.85
C VAL A 389 12.44 1.62 15.91
N ALA A 390 11.21 1.17 15.65
CA ALA A 390 10.15 1.08 16.65
C ALA A 390 9.14 -0.03 16.27
N GLU A 391 8.65 -0.76 17.27
CA GLU A 391 7.57 -1.76 17.18
C GLU A 391 6.94 -1.84 18.59
N PRO A 392 5.79 -1.18 18.83
CA PRO A 392 5.18 -1.06 20.15
C PRO A 392 4.52 -2.35 20.64
#